data_AF-A0AAP2FLQ4-F1
#
_entry.id   AF-A0AAP2FLQ4-F1
#
_cell.length_a   1.000
_cell.length_b   1.000
_cell.length_c   1.000
_cell.angle_alpha   90.00
_cell.angle_beta   90.00
_cell.angle_gamma   90.00
#
_symmetry.space_group_name_H-M   'P 1'
#
loop_
_entity.id
_entity.type
_entity.pdbx_description
1 polymer ?
#
loop_
_entity_poly.entity_id
_entity_poly.type
_entity_poly.pdbx_seq_one_letter_code
_entity_poly.pdbx_strand_id
1 'polypeptide(L)'
;MDSEVGEKPEGFRETRILIANAAIAAKQAALQRVRSDLNQLLAKEAQLEEAIYEIKTNRDKLLLQRWGDGEPEWTFILERPEKNSQILAERAEEEIKTLGLFTAGFFEKNQQKALGVAIRGETTDDQLQKISSSLETVFPHLYAVTDGERAVIVSHSAPESFDLQIRQLISNGLICVTLFTYGRKNPTCFNSFLDAVTFIRNNMIGNRFRHKATDDLL
;
A
#
# COMPACT_ATOMS: atom_id res chain seq x y z
N MET A 1 47.98 58.93 -25.78
CA MET A 1 49.02 58.32 -24.92
C MET A 1 49.42 59.47 -24.00
N ASP A 2 48.99 59.53 -22.75
CA ASP A 2 48.89 58.45 -21.78
C ASP A 2 47.75 58.67 -20.79
N SER A 3 47.06 57.57 -20.47
CA SER A 3 46.09 57.47 -19.40
C SER A 3 46.81 57.55 -18.06
N GLU A 4 46.68 58.67 -17.35
CA GLU A 4 47.05 58.77 -15.94
C GLU A 4 46.17 57.81 -15.14
N VAL A 5 46.72 56.61 -14.91
CA VAL A 5 46.23 55.69 -13.90
C VAL A 5 46.60 56.34 -12.57
N GLY A 6 45.70 57.20 -12.05
CA GLY A 6 45.85 57.80 -10.74
C GLY A 6 46.16 56.72 -9.71
N GLU A 7 47.35 56.79 -9.12
CA GLU A 7 47.79 55.88 -8.08
C GLU A 7 46.76 55.92 -6.95
N LYS A 8 46.08 54.80 -6.72
CA LYS A 8 45.12 54.70 -5.63
C LYS A 8 45.89 54.88 -4.32
N PRO A 9 45.39 55.70 -3.39
CA PRO A 9 46.12 56.06 -2.17
C PRO A 9 46.54 54.80 -1.41
N GLU A 10 47.74 54.85 -0.81
CA GLU A 10 48.22 53.80 0.09
C GLU A 10 47.12 53.47 1.11
N GLY A 11 46.77 52.18 1.23
CA GLY A 11 45.68 51.71 2.08
C GLY A 11 44.30 51.54 1.41
N PHE A 12 44.08 51.99 0.16
CA PHE A 12 42.78 51.76 -0.53
C PHE A 12 42.48 50.27 -0.75
N ARG A 13 43.52 49.49 -1.08
CA ARG A 13 43.41 48.03 -1.26
C ARG A 13 43.16 47.32 0.07
N GLU A 14 43.81 47.79 1.14
CA GLU A 14 43.65 47.27 2.51
C GLU A 14 42.26 47.57 3.05
N THR A 15 41.73 48.77 2.79
CA THR A 15 40.37 49.17 3.17
C THR A 15 39.30 48.32 2.45
N ARG A 16 39.47 48.03 1.15
CA ARG A 16 38.56 47.13 0.41
C ARG A 16 38.60 45.70 0.94
N ILE A 17 39.78 45.20 1.29
CA ILE A 17 39.94 43.88 1.91
C ILE A 17 39.26 43.85 3.28
N LEU A 18 39.41 44.91 4.09
CA LEU A 18 38.76 45.04 5.39
C LEU A 18 37.22 45.00 5.28
N ILE A 19 36.65 45.76 4.35
CA ILE A 19 35.19 45.79 4.11
C ILE A 19 34.68 44.43 3.62
N ALA A 20 35.41 43.78 2.71
CA ALA A 20 35.05 42.44 2.22
C ALA A 20 35.11 41.40 3.35
N ASN A 21 36.14 41.44 4.20
CA ASN A 21 36.27 40.54 5.35
C ASN A 21 35.16 40.77 6.38
N ALA A 22 34.78 42.02 6.65
CA ALA A 22 33.65 42.34 7.51
C ALA A 22 32.32 41.83 6.94
N ALA A 23 32.11 41.95 5.62
CA ALA A 23 30.93 41.42 4.95
C ALA A 23 30.89 39.88 4.97
N ILE A 24 32.03 39.21 4.75
CA ILE A 24 32.15 37.75 4.86
C ILE A 24 31.83 37.30 6.29
N ALA A 25 32.41 37.96 7.30
CA ALA A 25 32.14 37.66 8.70
C ALA A 25 30.65 37.84 9.05
N ALA A 26 30.01 38.91 8.57
CA ALA A 26 28.58 39.14 8.76
C ALA A 26 27.71 38.06 8.08
N LYS A 27 28.07 37.64 6.86
CA LYS A 27 27.37 36.56 6.14
C LYS A 27 27.57 35.20 6.81
N GLN A 28 28.76 34.92 7.33
CA GLN A 28 29.03 33.70 8.11
C GLN A 28 28.23 33.69 9.41
N ALA A 29 28.14 34.82 10.12
CA ALA A 29 27.32 34.94 11.33
C ALA A 29 25.82 34.74 11.02
N ALA A 30 25.33 35.31 9.91
CA ALA A 30 23.96 35.10 9.45
C ALA A 30 23.70 33.63 9.08
N LEU A 31 24.63 32.98 8.37
CA LEU A 31 24.53 31.56 8.04
C LEU A 31 24.50 30.66 9.29
N GLN A 32 25.31 30.98 10.29
CA GLN A 32 25.30 30.25 11.57
C GLN A 32 23.95 30.40 12.30
N ARG A 33 23.34 31.59 12.28
CA ARG A 33 22.00 31.81 12.84
C ARG A 33 20.95 30.98 12.11
N VAL A 34 20.92 31.04 10.77
CA VAL A 34 19.98 30.25 9.96
C VAL A 34 20.15 28.74 10.22
N ARG A 35 21.38 28.25 10.36
CA ARG A 35 21.64 26.84 10.70
C ARG A 35 21.13 26.48 12.10
N SER A 36 21.33 27.37 13.07
CA SER A 36 20.79 27.18 14.42
C SER A 36 19.26 27.13 14.41
N ASP A 37 18.61 28.06 13.70
CA ASP A 37 17.15 28.12 13.59
C ASP A 37 16.60 26.87 12.89
N LEU A 38 17.26 26.41 11.83
CA LEU A 38 16.92 25.17 11.14
C LEU A 38 17.01 23.96 12.07
N ASN A 39 18.09 23.84 12.86
CA ASN A 39 18.25 22.75 13.82
C ASN A 39 17.14 22.78 14.90
N GLN A 40 16.73 23.96 15.35
CA GLN A 40 15.61 24.09 16.29
C GLN A 40 14.27 23.68 15.66
N LEU A 41 14.04 24.03 14.39
CA LEU A 41 12.84 23.61 13.67
C LEU A 41 12.81 22.10 13.46
N LEU A 42 13.92 21.48 13.06
CA LEU A 42 14.02 20.03 12.93
C LEU A 42 13.78 19.31 14.26
N ALA A 43 14.29 19.84 15.37
CA ALA A 43 14.02 19.28 16.70
C ALA A 43 12.54 19.39 17.08
N LYS A 44 11.87 20.51 16.74
CA LYS A 44 10.42 20.66 16.96
C LYS A 44 9.61 19.74 16.07
N GLU A 45 10.01 19.55 14.81
CA GLU A 45 9.39 18.61 13.89
C GLU A 45 9.44 17.18 14.45
N ALA A 46 10.61 16.71 14.89
CA ALA A 46 10.76 15.40 15.51
C ALA A 46 9.86 15.23 16.76
N GLN A 47 9.76 16.25 17.61
CA GLN A 47 8.85 16.22 18.77
C GLN A 47 7.38 16.14 18.38
N LEU A 48 6.98 16.84 17.32
CA LEU A 48 5.60 16.78 16.80
C LEU A 48 5.30 15.42 16.18
N GLU A 49 6.24 14.83 15.44
CA GLU A 49 6.10 13.48 14.88
C GLU A 49 5.92 12.42 15.98
N GLU A 50 6.73 12.50 17.05
CA GLU A 50 6.62 11.63 18.22
C GLU A 50 5.26 11.79 18.91
N ALA A 51 4.82 13.03 19.16
CA ALA A 51 3.52 13.29 19.76
C ALA A 51 2.35 12.79 18.90
N ILE A 52 2.42 12.97 17.58
CA ILE A 52 1.41 12.44 16.64
C ILE A 52 1.39 10.91 16.71
N TYR A 53 2.56 10.27 16.75
CA TYR A 53 2.68 8.82 16.85
C TYR A 53 2.06 8.29 18.15
N GLU A 54 2.32 8.94 19.30
CA GLU A 54 1.71 8.57 20.58
C GLU A 54 0.19 8.72 20.56
N ILE A 55 -0.33 9.82 20.03
CA ILE A 55 -1.78 10.06 19.94
C ILE A 55 -2.44 9.00 19.04
N LYS A 56 -1.85 8.71 17.88
CA LYS A 56 -2.35 7.64 16.99
C LYS A 56 -2.34 6.29 17.68
N THR A 57 -1.24 5.96 18.36
CA THR A 57 -1.09 4.70 19.10
C THR A 57 -2.16 4.57 20.20
N ASN A 58 -2.42 5.65 20.94
CA ASN A 58 -3.44 5.66 22.00
C ASN A 58 -4.86 5.56 21.43
N ARG A 59 -5.17 6.30 20.35
CA ARG A 59 -6.44 6.17 19.61
C ARG A 59 -6.66 4.72 19.18
N ASP A 60 -5.64 4.10 18.61
CA ASP A 60 -5.71 2.77 18.03
C ASP A 60 -5.85 1.68 19.10
N LYS A 61 -5.18 1.82 20.25
CA LYS A 61 -5.41 0.98 21.43
C LYS A 61 -6.85 1.08 21.92
N LEU A 62 -7.43 2.28 21.97
CA LEU A 62 -8.82 2.48 22.37
C LEU A 62 -9.81 1.89 21.35
N LEU A 63 -9.50 1.99 20.05
CA LEU A 63 -10.29 1.34 19.00
C LEU A 63 -10.31 -0.19 19.17
N LEU A 64 -9.14 -0.79 19.36
CA LEU A 64 -9.04 -2.24 19.60
C LEU A 64 -9.77 -2.68 20.87
N GLN A 65 -9.64 -1.92 21.96
CA GLN A 65 -10.41 -2.19 23.19
C GLN A 65 -11.92 -2.12 22.96
N ARG A 66 -12.38 -1.20 22.11
CA ARG A 66 -13.79 -1.04 21.77
C ARG A 66 -14.31 -2.21 20.93
N TRP A 67 -13.49 -2.76 20.02
CA TRP A 67 -13.89 -3.90 19.19
C TRP A 67 -14.07 -5.17 20.03
N GLY A 68 -13.24 -5.37 21.06
CA GLY A 68 -13.30 -6.57 21.91
C GLY A 68 -13.17 -7.86 21.09
N ASP A 69 -13.98 -8.87 21.43
CA ASP A 69 -14.07 -10.13 20.68
C ASP A 69 -15.14 -10.07 19.55
N GLY A 70 -15.63 -8.88 19.22
CA GLY A 70 -16.65 -8.66 18.20
C GLY A 70 -16.12 -8.76 16.77
N GLU A 71 -17.01 -8.54 15.80
CA GLU A 71 -16.62 -8.46 14.39
C GLU A 71 -15.64 -7.30 14.18
N PRO A 72 -14.46 -7.53 13.57
CA PRO A 72 -13.49 -6.47 13.35
C PRO A 72 -14.03 -5.44 12.35
N GLU A 73 -13.68 -4.17 12.53
CA GLU A 73 -14.04 -3.15 11.54
C GLU A 73 -13.14 -3.28 10.31
N TRP A 74 -13.58 -4.08 9.33
CA TRP A 74 -12.84 -4.45 8.14
C TRP A 74 -12.29 -3.25 7.34
N THR A 75 -12.97 -2.10 7.37
CA THR A 75 -12.46 -0.89 6.73
C THR A 75 -11.07 -0.50 7.26
N PHE A 76 -10.85 -0.58 8.58
CA PHE A 76 -9.55 -0.27 9.20
C PHE A 76 -8.54 -1.39 9.00
N ILE A 77 -8.98 -2.66 9.03
CA ILE A 77 -8.13 -3.83 8.78
C ILE A 77 -7.52 -3.79 7.37
N LEU A 78 -8.32 -3.35 6.40
CA LEU A 78 -7.90 -3.32 5.01
C LEU A 78 -7.11 -2.06 4.64
N GLU A 79 -7.02 -1.05 5.51
CA GLU A 79 -6.20 0.14 5.23
C GLU A 79 -4.70 -0.19 5.17
N ARG A 80 -3.96 0.61 4.39
CA ARG A 80 -2.50 0.47 4.30
C ARG A 80 -1.82 0.73 5.67
N PRO A 81 -0.71 0.04 5.99
CA PRO A 81 -0.01 0.16 7.26
C PRO A 81 0.37 1.60 7.63
N GLU A 82 0.78 2.44 6.67
CA GLU A 82 1.25 3.81 6.95
C GLU A 82 0.12 4.77 7.36
N LYS A 83 -1.15 4.40 7.10
CA LYS A 83 -2.31 5.15 7.62
C LYS A 83 -2.66 4.75 9.05
N ASN A 84 -2.29 3.53 9.41
CA ASN A 84 -2.58 2.91 10.68
C ASN A 84 -1.36 3.04 11.61
N SER A 85 -1.55 2.83 12.92
CA SER A 85 -0.40 2.51 13.78
C SER A 85 0.11 1.12 13.48
N GLN A 86 1.35 0.84 13.93
CA GLN A 86 1.93 -0.50 13.88
C GLN A 86 1.01 -1.54 14.54
N ILE A 87 0.34 -1.20 15.65
CA ILE A 87 -0.55 -2.12 16.37
C ILE A 87 -1.74 -2.53 15.50
N LEU A 88 -2.38 -1.58 14.81
CA LEU A 88 -3.46 -1.90 13.88
C LEU A 88 -2.96 -2.67 12.65
N ALA A 89 -1.76 -2.37 12.17
CA ALA A 89 -1.16 -3.10 11.06
C ALA A 89 -0.89 -4.57 11.41
N GLU A 90 -0.37 -4.84 12.61
CA GLU A 90 -0.14 -6.20 13.12
C GLU A 90 -1.47 -6.94 13.32
N ARG A 91 -2.45 -6.30 13.97
CA ARG A 91 -3.78 -6.88 14.14
C ARG A 91 -4.45 -7.18 12.80
N ALA A 92 -4.32 -6.28 11.83
CA ALA A 92 -4.86 -6.47 10.50
C ALA A 92 -4.32 -7.74 9.83
N GLU A 93 -3.01 -7.97 9.93
CA GLU A 93 -2.41 -9.19 9.39
C GLU A 93 -2.89 -10.46 10.11
N GLU A 94 -3.16 -10.40 11.42
CA GLU A 94 -3.75 -11.52 12.17
C GLU A 94 -5.17 -11.85 11.71
N GLU A 95 -6.03 -10.83 11.54
CA GLU A 95 -7.41 -11.01 11.08
C GLU A 95 -7.45 -11.58 9.66
N ILE A 96 -6.64 -11.03 8.76
CA ILE A 96 -6.50 -11.52 7.38
C ILE A 96 -6.05 -12.99 7.36
N LYS A 97 -5.07 -13.36 8.20
CA LYS A 97 -4.61 -14.76 8.33
C LYS A 97 -5.66 -15.69 8.91
N THR A 98 -6.49 -15.21 9.84
CA THR A 98 -7.56 -16.01 10.46
C THR A 98 -8.59 -16.45 9.42
N LEU A 99 -8.86 -15.55 8.46
CA LEU A 99 -9.67 -15.83 7.28
C LEU A 99 -8.98 -16.73 6.24
N GLY A 100 -7.71 -17.11 6.42
CA GLY A 100 -6.96 -17.88 5.43
C GLY A 100 -6.54 -17.08 4.20
N LEU A 101 -6.53 -15.75 4.32
CA LEU A 101 -6.07 -14.81 3.30
C LEU A 101 -4.66 -14.30 3.65
N PHE A 102 -4.06 -13.55 2.74
CA PHE A 102 -2.79 -12.84 3.00
C PHE A 102 -2.76 -11.50 2.26
N THR A 103 -1.92 -10.57 2.73
CA THR A 103 -1.66 -9.32 2.01
C THR A 103 -0.73 -9.58 0.82
N ALA A 104 -1.25 -9.41 -0.39
CA ALA A 104 -0.50 -9.58 -1.63
C ALA A 104 0.20 -8.28 -2.09
N GLY A 105 -0.20 -7.13 -1.53
CA GLY A 105 0.36 -5.82 -1.85
C GLY A 105 -0.53 -4.69 -1.37
N PHE A 106 -0.39 -3.51 -1.97
CA PHE A 106 -1.17 -2.32 -1.62
C PHE A 106 -1.60 -1.57 -2.88
N PHE A 107 -2.86 -1.15 -2.92
CA PHE A 107 -3.36 -0.26 -3.96
C PHE A 107 -3.10 1.19 -3.55
N GLU A 108 -2.10 1.84 -4.14
CA GLU A 108 -1.76 3.23 -3.82
C GLU A 108 -2.94 4.18 -4.02
N LYS A 109 -3.69 4.02 -5.12
CA LYS A 109 -4.84 4.91 -5.43
C LYS A 109 -5.92 4.88 -4.35
N ASN A 110 -6.21 3.69 -3.83
CA ASN A 110 -7.31 3.46 -2.89
C ASN A 110 -6.82 3.36 -1.44
N GLN A 111 -5.51 3.36 -1.23
CA GLN A 111 -4.85 3.28 0.07
C GLN A 111 -5.29 2.04 0.88
N GLN A 112 -5.59 0.94 0.17
CA GLN A 112 -6.11 -0.32 0.72
C GLN A 112 -5.16 -1.48 0.38
N LYS A 113 -5.06 -2.46 1.28
CA LYS A 113 -4.39 -3.75 1.07
C LYS A 113 -5.00 -4.48 -0.12
N ALA A 114 -4.15 -4.98 -1.01
CA ALA A 114 -4.53 -5.98 -1.99
C ALA A 114 -4.45 -7.35 -1.30
N LEU A 115 -5.55 -8.10 -1.31
CA LEU A 115 -5.60 -9.41 -0.67
C LEU A 115 -5.34 -10.53 -1.67
N GLY A 116 -4.81 -11.62 -1.15
CA GLY A 116 -4.65 -12.87 -1.85
C GLY A 116 -5.20 -14.06 -1.08
N VAL A 117 -5.53 -15.12 -1.81
CA VAL A 117 -5.93 -16.43 -1.30
C VAL A 117 -5.09 -17.50 -1.99
N ALA A 118 -4.74 -18.56 -1.25
CA ALA A 118 -4.04 -19.71 -1.81
C ALA A 118 -5.04 -20.84 -2.07
N ILE A 119 -5.18 -21.26 -3.33
CA ILE A 119 -6.01 -22.40 -3.73
C ILE A 119 -5.15 -23.34 -4.57
N ARG A 120 -5.17 -24.63 -4.24
CA ARG A 120 -4.40 -25.68 -4.92
C ARG A 120 -5.31 -26.83 -5.33
N GLY A 121 -4.81 -27.74 -6.17
CA GLY A 121 -5.58 -28.90 -6.62
C GLY A 121 -5.96 -29.85 -5.46
N GLU A 122 -5.14 -29.88 -4.42
CA GLU A 122 -5.34 -30.68 -3.20
C GLU A 122 -6.15 -29.98 -2.11
N THR A 123 -6.64 -28.74 -2.33
CA THR A 123 -7.48 -28.05 -1.35
C THR A 123 -8.77 -28.83 -1.09
N THR A 124 -9.06 -29.12 0.18
CA THR A 124 -10.20 -29.94 0.58
C THR A 124 -11.52 -29.17 0.50
N ASP A 125 -12.65 -29.88 0.44
CA ASP A 125 -13.97 -29.23 0.39
C ASP A 125 -14.23 -28.36 1.65
N ASP A 126 -13.80 -28.81 2.84
CA ASP A 126 -13.88 -28.01 4.07
C ASP A 126 -13.04 -26.72 3.98
N GLN A 127 -11.86 -26.78 3.38
CA GLN A 127 -11.02 -25.60 3.13
C GLN A 127 -11.67 -24.67 2.11
N LEU A 128 -12.27 -25.19 1.05
CA LEU A 128 -13.01 -24.40 0.07
C LEU A 128 -14.21 -23.70 0.70
N GLN A 129 -14.95 -24.39 1.57
CA GLN A 129 -16.07 -23.81 2.30
C GLN A 129 -15.59 -22.66 3.21
N LYS A 130 -14.50 -22.89 3.96
CA LYS A 130 -13.89 -21.84 4.78
C LYS A 130 -13.47 -20.64 3.93
N ILE A 131 -12.78 -20.88 2.81
CA ILE A 131 -12.35 -19.81 1.89
C ILE A 131 -13.56 -19.06 1.34
N SER A 132 -14.61 -19.75 0.90
CA SER A 132 -15.83 -19.12 0.40
C SER A 132 -16.40 -18.16 1.42
N SER A 133 -16.59 -18.61 2.66
CA SER A 133 -17.10 -17.78 3.75
C SER A 133 -16.19 -16.60 4.06
N SER A 134 -14.87 -16.78 4.04
CA SER A 134 -13.91 -15.68 4.19
C SER A 134 -14.02 -14.63 3.08
N LEU A 135 -14.20 -15.05 1.82
CA LEU A 135 -14.38 -14.13 0.70
C LEU A 135 -15.72 -13.39 0.82
N GLU A 136 -16.79 -14.09 1.20
CA GLU A 136 -18.10 -13.47 1.48
C GLU A 136 -18.02 -12.39 2.55
N THR A 137 -17.25 -12.63 3.62
CA THR A 137 -17.00 -11.63 4.68
C THR A 137 -16.26 -10.40 4.15
N VAL A 138 -15.21 -10.59 3.34
CA VAL A 138 -14.28 -9.50 3.03
C VAL A 138 -14.67 -8.68 1.82
N PHE A 139 -15.26 -9.30 0.79
CA PHE A 139 -15.60 -8.60 -0.45
C PHE A 139 -16.46 -7.33 -0.24
N PRO A 140 -17.47 -7.31 0.63
CA PRO A 140 -18.23 -6.10 0.95
C PRO A 140 -17.37 -4.88 1.34
N HIS A 141 -16.18 -5.11 1.89
CA HIS A 141 -15.28 -4.07 2.40
C HIS A 141 -14.13 -3.74 1.45
N LEU A 142 -13.95 -4.52 0.38
CA LEU A 142 -12.96 -4.22 -0.66
C LEU A 142 -13.41 -3.02 -1.49
N TYR A 143 -12.46 -2.13 -1.76
CA TYR A 143 -12.68 -0.98 -2.61
C TYR A 143 -12.84 -1.43 -4.07
N ALA A 144 -13.75 -0.78 -4.79
CA ALA A 144 -13.97 -1.04 -6.21
C ALA A 144 -12.77 -0.58 -7.05
N VAL A 145 -12.22 -1.47 -7.86
CA VAL A 145 -11.31 -1.11 -8.95
C VAL A 145 -12.10 -0.26 -9.98
N THR A 146 -11.40 0.48 -10.84
CA THR A 146 -11.97 1.40 -11.83
C THR A 146 -13.09 0.83 -12.71
N ASP A 147 -13.19 -0.49 -12.84
CA ASP A 147 -14.19 -1.18 -13.65
C ASP A 147 -15.47 -1.54 -12.87
N GLY A 148 -15.64 -1.06 -11.63
CA GLY A 148 -16.78 -1.43 -10.78
C GLY A 148 -16.71 -2.85 -10.23
N GLU A 149 -15.49 -3.39 -10.13
CA GLU A 149 -15.20 -4.74 -9.68
C GLU A 149 -14.36 -4.70 -8.41
N ARG A 150 -14.60 -5.63 -7.48
CA ARG A 150 -13.70 -5.92 -6.37
C ARG A 150 -12.86 -7.14 -6.72
N ALA A 151 -11.63 -7.23 -6.24
CA ALA A 151 -10.73 -8.32 -6.62
C ALA A 151 -9.90 -8.86 -5.45
N VAL A 152 -9.73 -10.19 -5.43
CA VAL A 152 -8.76 -10.92 -4.60
C VAL A 152 -7.88 -11.75 -5.53
N ILE A 153 -6.58 -11.70 -5.31
CA ILE A 153 -5.60 -12.44 -6.11
C ILE A 153 -5.61 -13.90 -5.68
N VAL A 154 -5.57 -14.82 -6.64
CA VAL A 154 -5.39 -16.25 -6.35
C VAL A 154 -3.92 -16.57 -6.55
N SER A 155 -3.20 -16.74 -5.44
CA SER A 155 -1.82 -17.20 -5.49
C SER A 155 -1.77 -18.71 -5.61
N HIS A 156 -0.94 -19.16 -6.53
CA HIS A 156 -0.53 -20.55 -6.62
C HIS A 156 0.97 -20.60 -6.90
N SER A 157 1.62 -21.69 -6.48
CA SER A 157 3.08 -21.77 -6.28
C SER A 157 3.95 -21.67 -7.55
N ALA A 158 3.37 -21.44 -8.73
CA ALA A 158 4.11 -21.32 -9.97
C ALA A 158 4.45 -19.84 -10.27
N PRO A 159 5.73 -19.48 -10.45
CA PRO A 159 6.14 -18.10 -10.79
C PRO A 159 5.75 -17.66 -12.21
N GLU A 160 5.41 -18.61 -13.09
CA GLU A 160 5.21 -18.38 -14.53
C GLU A 160 3.75 -18.25 -14.95
N SER A 161 2.84 -18.20 -13.99
CA SER A 161 1.41 -18.32 -14.26
C SER A 161 0.70 -16.99 -14.14
N PHE A 162 0.07 -16.63 -15.27
CA PHE A 162 -1.13 -15.79 -15.40
C PHE A 162 -1.73 -15.28 -14.08
N ASP A 163 -1.90 -13.96 -13.94
CA ASP A 163 -2.57 -13.39 -12.76
C ASP A 163 -4.01 -13.92 -12.72
N LEU A 164 -4.29 -14.88 -11.85
CA LEU A 164 -5.63 -15.41 -11.61
C LEU A 164 -6.26 -14.59 -10.49
N GLN A 165 -7.50 -14.14 -10.70
CA GLN A 165 -8.20 -13.31 -9.71
C GLN A 165 -9.64 -13.76 -9.56
N ILE A 166 -10.14 -13.73 -8.33
CA ILE A 166 -11.57 -13.78 -8.03
C ILE A 166 -12.05 -12.34 -8.02
N ARG A 167 -13.04 -12.03 -8.84
CA ARG A 167 -13.63 -10.70 -8.98
C ARG A 167 -15.11 -10.74 -8.62
N GLN A 168 -15.64 -9.65 -8.06
CA GLN A 168 -17.07 -9.48 -7.85
C GLN A 168 -17.52 -8.21 -8.55
N LEU A 169 -18.50 -8.35 -9.45
CA LEU A 169 -19.16 -7.24 -10.11
C LEU A 169 -20.12 -6.57 -9.13
N ILE A 170 -19.95 -5.26 -8.88
CA ILE A 170 -20.79 -4.54 -7.92
C ILE A 170 -22.23 -4.39 -8.41
N SER A 171 -22.42 -4.29 -9.72
CA SER A 171 -23.72 -4.03 -10.34
C SER A 171 -24.74 -5.15 -10.12
N ASN A 172 -24.30 -6.40 -10.03
CA ASN A 172 -25.16 -7.57 -9.94
C ASN A 172 -24.67 -8.63 -8.94
N GLY A 173 -23.55 -8.40 -8.25
CA GLY A 173 -22.97 -9.32 -7.28
C GLY A 173 -22.31 -10.55 -7.89
N LEU A 174 -22.24 -10.67 -9.22
CA LEU A 174 -21.74 -11.85 -9.91
C LEU A 174 -20.24 -12.03 -9.65
N ILE A 175 -19.83 -13.28 -9.40
CA ILE A 175 -18.46 -13.61 -9.02
C ILE A 175 -17.76 -14.21 -10.23
N CYS A 176 -16.70 -13.57 -10.71
CA CYS A 176 -15.98 -13.99 -11.90
C CYS A 176 -14.55 -14.39 -11.56
N VAL A 177 -14.16 -15.59 -11.96
CA VAL A 177 -12.77 -16.04 -11.98
C VAL A 177 -12.15 -15.53 -13.26
N THR A 178 -11.21 -14.60 -13.16
CA THR A 178 -10.59 -13.94 -14.31
C THR A 178 -9.13 -14.35 -14.41
N LEU A 179 -8.77 -14.94 -15.54
CA LEU A 179 -7.39 -15.20 -15.90
C LEU A 179 -6.87 -14.04 -16.76
N PHE A 180 -5.75 -13.45 -16.36
CA PHE A 180 -5.05 -12.45 -17.16
C PHE A 180 -3.97 -13.13 -18.01
N THR A 181 -4.17 -13.12 -19.33
CA THR A 181 -3.21 -13.67 -20.30
C THR A 181 -2.79 -12.57 -21.27
N TYR A 182 -1.51 -12.17 -21.23
CA TYR A 182 -0.97 -11.10 -22.11
C TYR A 182 -1.84 -9.83 -22.15
N GLY A 183 -2.36 -9.40 -20.99
CA GLY A 183 -3.23 -8.22 -20.86
C GLY A 183 -4.70 -8.43 -21.23
N ARG A 184 -5.09 -9.63 -21.68
CA ARG A 184 -6.50 -9.98 -21.93
C ARG A 184 -7.14 -10.59 -20.69
N LYS A 185 -8.38 -10.19 -20.42
CA LYS A 185 -9.24 -10.75 -19.36
C LYS A 185 -10.08 -11.88 -19.95
N ASN A 186 -9.98 -13.08 -19.40
CA ASN A 186 -10.86 -14.19 -19.73
C ASN A 186 -11.70 -14.56 -18.48
N PRO A 187 -12.87 -13.92 -18.29
CA PRO A 187 -13.71 -14.15 -17.12
C PRO A 187 -14.61 -15.38 -17.29
N THR A 188 -14.70 -16.20 -16.24
CA THR A 188 -15.73 -17.24 -16.08
C THR A 188 -16.53 -16.89 -14.84
N CYS A 189 -17.85 -16.74 -14.96
CA CYS A 189 -18.67 -16.17 -13.89
C CYS A 189 -19.63 -17.18 -13.23
N PHE A 190 -19.89 -16.94 -11.95
CA PHE A 190 -20.57 -17.82 -11.01
C PHE A 190 -21.50 -17.01 -10.09
N ASN A 191 -22.48 -17.70 -9.51
CA ASN A 191 -23.44 -17.09 -8.58
C ASN A 191 -22.97 -17.10 -7.11
N SER A 192 -21.93 -17.87 -6.78
CA SER A 192 -21.42 -17.99 -5.42
C SER A 192 -19.90 -18.06 -5.37
N PHE A 193 -19.32 -17.70 -4.23
CA PHE A 193 -17.87 -17.82 -4.01
C PHE A 193 -17.47 -19.29 -3.99
N LEU A 194 -18.32 -20.16 -3.43
CA LEU A 194 -18.09 -21.60 -3.36
C LEU A 194 -17.93 -22.21 -4.76
N ASP A 195 -18.80 -21.85 -5.71
CA ASP A 195 -18.70 -22.31 -7.09
C ASP A 195 -17.41 -21.82 -7.75
N ALA A 196 -17.06 -20.55 -7.52
CA ALA A 196 -15.84 -19.95 -8.08
C ALA A 196 -14.57 -20.63 -7.54
N VAL A 197 -14.46 -20.86 -6.23
CA VAL A 197 -13.28 -21.51 -5.63
C VAL A 197 -13.21 -22.99 -5.96
N THR A 198 -14.36 -23.67 -6.08
CA THR A 198 -14.46 -25.06 -6.53
C THR A 198 -14.02 -25.18 -7.99
N PHE A 199 -14.47 -24.26 -8.85
CA PHE A 199 -14.02 -24.17 -10.23
C PHE A 199 -12.51 -23.97 -10.31
N ILE A 200 -11.95 -23.06 -9.50
CA ILE A 200 -10.49 -22.87 -9.44
C ILE A 200 -9.82 -24.19 -9.10
N ARG A 201 -10.16 -24.81 -7.96
CA ARG A 201 -9.55 -26.08 -7.50
C ARG A 201 -9.65 -27.18 -8.56
N ASN A 202 -10.81 -27.36 -9.19
CA ASN A 202 -11.03 -28.41 -10.20
C ASN A 202 -10.20 -28.20 -11.48
N ASN A 203 -9.79 -26.96 -11.77
CA ASN A 203 -8.94 -26.62 -12.90
C ASN A 203 -7.46 -26.44 -12.49
N MET A 204 -7.10 -26.72 -11.24
CA MET A 204 -5.72 -26.75 -10.78
C MET A 204 -5.09 -28.13 -10.98
N ILE A 205 -4.02 -28.21 -11.77
CA ILE A 205 -3.19 -29.41 -11.92
C ILE A 205 -1.82 -29.13 -11.28
N GLY A 206 -1.62 -29.63 -10.06
CA GLY A 206 -0.48 -29.24 -9.23
C GLY A 206 -0.51 -27.73 -8.98
N ASN A 207 0.57 -27.04 -9.36
CA ASN A 207 0.69 -25.58 -9.23
C ASN A 207 0.27 -24.80 -10.48
N ARG A 208 -0.44 -25.40 -11.44
CA ARG A 208 -0.82 -24.72 -12.69
C ARG A 208 -2.34 -24.70 -12.84
N PHE A 209 -2.89 -23.52 -13.05
CA PHE A 209 -4.26 -23.35 -13.48
C PHE A 209 -4.38 -23.67 -14.98
N ARG A 210 -5.23 -24.64 -15.33
CA ARG A 210 -5.51 -25.03 -16.72
C ARG A 210 -7.00 -24.94 -16.98
N HIS A 211 -7.43 -23.80 -17.49
CA HIS A 211 -8.75 -23.61 -18.04
C HIS A 211 -8.63 -23.17 -19.50
N LYS A 212 -9.20 -23.95 -20.43
CA LYS A 212 -9.40 -23.48 -21.80
C LYS A 212 -10.74 -22.73 -21.81
N ALA A 213 -10.69 -21.41 -21.90
CA ALA A 213 -11.86 -20.64 -22.31
C ALA A 213 -12.29 -21.21 -23.66
N THR A 214 -13.53 -21.67 -23.77
CA THR A 214 -13.97 -22.54 -24.88
C THR A 214 -14.26 -21.76 -26.17
N ASP A 215 -13.90 -20.48 -26.24
CA ASP A 215 -14.36 -19.56 -27.28
C ASP A 215 -13.23 -18.99 -28.17
N ASP A 216 -12.30 -19.85 -28.62
CA ASP A 216 -11.44 -19.56 -29.78
C ASP A 216 -11.77 -20.51 -30.98
N LEU A 217 -12.93 -21.16 -30.95
CA LEU A 217 -13.47 -21.93 -32.07
C LEU A 217 -14.95 -21.59 -32.26
N LEU A 218 -15.24 -20.37 -32.73
CA LEU A 218 -16.39 -20.03 -33.58
C LEU A 218 -16.16 -18.65 -34.24
#